data_AF-A0A2N5TTQ7-F1
#
_entry.id   AF-A0A2N5TTQ7-F1
#
_cell.length_a   1.000
_cell.length_b   1.000
_cell.length_c   1.000
_cell.angle_alpha   90.00
_cell.angle_beta   90.00
_cell.angle_gamma   90.00
#
_symmetry.space_group_name_H-M   'P 1'
#
loop_
_entity.id
_entity.type
_entity.pdbx_description
1 polymer ?
#
loop_
_entity_poly.entity_id
_entity_poly.type
_entity_poly.pdbx_seq_one_letter_code
_entity_poly.pdbx_strand_id
1 'polypeptide(L)'
;MFHGTWGYIHSVPPSIIPALDPAELTTKALNEALHAASKLTIRPMMFAPTLEILIHFEETLKSQIMDAVLTYVATPTDHLFPLRRTPPAVNPLVPELPNIAMLRLMLASDNSAAGVGEVFTGIIQQSGLTNKEFHSRLQIVKGDLGSCNLFESLRNQRTPARHAHTSMDNILPIPGAAHTLWNLAQAIYLAYWGDKKHSRDTGAWRSLHALGIVVNKPVTKKDFNLMLSHIERIHNATLIYCVL
;
A
#
# COMPACT_ATOMS: atom_id res chain seq x y z
N MET A 1 -2.44 15.48 -7.11
CA MET A 1 -2.94 16.66 -6.38
C MET A 1 -1.91 17.02 -5.32
N PHE A 2 -1.01 17.96 -5.62
CA PHE A 2 -0.08 18.50 -4.61
C PHE A 2 -0.83 19.61 -3.86
N HIS A 3 -1.55 19.25 -2.80
CA HIS A 3 -2.22 20.22 -1.94
C HIS A 3 -1.52 20.16 -0.59
N GLY A 4 -0.84 21.25 -0.24
CA GLY A 4 -0.12 21.34 1.02
C GLY A 4 0.94 22.43 0.96
N THR A 5 0.95 23.27 1.99
CA THR A 5 1.98 24.28 2.21
C THR A 5 3.35 23.64 2.49
N TRP A 6 3.35 22.38 2.92
CA TRP A 6 4.52 21.65 3.37
C TRP A 6 4.54 20.23 2.77
N GLY A 7 5.74 19.81 2.38
CA GLY A 7 6.09 18.43 2.05
C GLY A 7 7.25 17.99 2.94
N TYR A 8 7.73 16.78 2.72
CA TYR A 8 8.87 16.27 3.47
C TYR A 8 9.74 15.34 2.62
N ILE A 9 11.04 15.33 2.92
CA ILE A 9 12.02 14.39 2.37
C ILE A 9 12.26 13.34 3.44
N HIS A 10 12.06 12.08 3.08
CA HIS A 10 12.52 10.97 3.90
C HIS A 10 13.90 10.55 3.44
N SER A 11 14.91 10.70 4.30
CA SER A 11 16.25 10.20 4.01
C SER A 11 16.28 8.68 4.17
N VAL A 12 17.03 8.00 3.32
CA VAL A 12 17.23 6.54 3.47
C VAL A 12 17.92 6.29 4.82
N PRO A 13 17.42 5.37 5.65
CA PRO A 13 18.07 5.01 6.90
C PRO A 13 19.53 4.61 6.70
N PRO A 14 20.49 5.13 7.49
CA PRO A 14 21.90 4.77 7.38
C PRO A 14 22.16 3.27 7.55
N SER A 15 21.27 2.54 8.23
CA SER A 15 21.32 1.09 8.39
C SER A 15 21.18 0.33 7.07
N ILE A 16 20.48 0.92 6.08
CA ILE A 16 20.19 0.28 4.79
C ILE A 16 21.28 0.57 3.76
N ILE A 17 21.90 1.77 3.80
CA ILE A 17 22.86 2.21 2.78
C ILE A 17 24.00 1.21 2.54
N PRO A 18 24.65 0.62 3.57
CA PRO A 18 25.73 -0.36 3.38
C PRO A 18 25.28 -1.68 2.73
N ALA A 19 23.98 -2.02 2.81
CA ALA A 19 23.43 -3.23 2.22
C ALA A 19 23.04 -3.06 0.74
N LEU A 20 23.07 -1.83 0.22
CA LEU A 20 22.77 -1.55 -1.19
C LEU A 20 24.02 -1.76 -2.05
N ASP A 21 23.87 -2.49 -3.14
CA ASP A 21 24.91 -2.62 -4.18
C ASP A 21 24.68 -1.56 -5.27
N PRO A 22 25.58 -0.56 -5.43
CA PRO A 22 25.45 0.44 -6.48
C PRO A 22 25.43 -0.14 -7.90
N ALA A 23 26.00 -1.33 -8.13
CA ALA A 23 25.98 -1.99 -9.44
C ALA A 23 24.56 -2.42 -9.84
N GLU A 24 23.73 -2.77 -8.86
CA GLU A 24 22.33 -3.17 -9.03
C GLU A 24 21.38 -1.96 -9.13
N LEU A 25 21.85 -0.75 -8.83
CA LEU A 25 21.08 0.49 -8.88
C LEU A 25 21.25 1.25 -10.20
N THR A 26 21.30 0.52 -11.31
CA THR A 26 21.48 1.08 -12.67
C THR A 26 20.31 0.73 -13.59
N THR A 27 20.09 1.56 -14.63
CA THR A 27 19.09 1.27 -15.67
C THR A 27 19.40 -0.02 -16.41
N LYS A 28 20.68 -0.37 -16.55
CA LYS A 28 21.12 -1.63 -17.14
C LYS A 28 20.68 -2.83 -16.29
N ALA A 29 21.00 -2.82 -14.99
CA ALA A 29 20.60 -3.89 -14.06
C ALA A 29 19.07 -4.05 -14.02
N LEU A 30 18.32 -2.93 -13.96
CA LEU A 30 16.86 -2.95 -14.04
C LEU A 30 16.35 -3.62 -15.32
N ASN A 31 16.88 -3.26 -16.48
CA ASN A 31 16.47 -3.84 -17.76
C ASN A 31 16.81 -5.34 -17.86
N GLU A 32 17.98 -5.74 -17.37
CA GLU A 32 18.38 -7.15 -17.31
C GLU A 32 17.44 -7.95 -16.40
N ALA A 33 17.10 -7.42 -15.22
CA ALA A 33 16.15 -8.02 -14.29
C ALA A 33 14.74 -8.13 -14.89
N LEU A 34 14.23 -7.07 -15.54
CA LEU A 34 12.93 -7.08 -16.21
C LEU A 34 12.88 -8.09 -17.36
N HIS A 35 13.95 -8.20 -18.15
CA HIS A 35 14.06 -9.17 -19.23
C HIS A 35 14.19 -10.61 -18.71
N ALA A 36 14.85 -10.84 -17.58
CA ALA A 36 14.86 -12.14 -16.93
C ALA A 36 13.46 -12.49 -16.39
N ALA A 37 12.79 -11.54 -15.75
CA ALA A 37 11.44 -11.70 -15.21
C ALA A 37 10.39 -11.98 -16.30
N SER A 38 10.50 -11.36 -17.48
CA SER A 38 9.58 -11.61 -18.60
C SER A 38 9.66 -13.03 -19.17
N LYS A 39 10.77 -13.73 -18.91
CA LYS A 39 10.99 -15.13 -19.31
C LYS A 39 10.65 -16.12 -18.18
N LEU A 40 10.36 -15.63 -16.99
CA LEU A 40 10.07 -16.48 -15.84
C LEU A 40 8.71 -17.16 -16.03
N THR A 41 8.69 -18.48 -16.11
CA THR A 41 7.44 -19.24 -16.08
C THR A 41 6.92 -19.29 -14.66
N ILE A 42 5.88 -18.50 -14.37
CA ILE A 42 5.23 -18.47 -13.06
C ILE A 42 4.58 -19.84 -12.79
N ARG A 43 4.92 -20.45 -11.64
CA ARG A 43 4.32 -21.71 -11.18
C ARG A 43 3.60 -21.47 -9.86
N PRO A 44 2.45 -22.12 -9.60
CA PRO A 44 1.73 -21.97 -8.33
C PRO A 44 2.61 -22.21 -7.09
N MET A 45 3.55 -23.14 -7.17
CA MET A 45 4.48 -23.46 -6.08
C MET A 45 5.41 -22.30 -5.70
N MET A 46 5.63 -21.32 -6.57
CA MET A 46 6.39 -20.10 -6.24
C MET A 46 5.69 -19.23 -5.19
N PHE A 47 4.38 -19.43 -5.01
CA PHE A 47 3.56 -18.75 -4.00
C PHE A 47 3.02 -19.71 -2.94
N ALA A 48 3.43 -20.98 -2.97
CA ALA A 48 3.02 -21.92 -1.95
C ALA A 48 3.64 -21.52 -0.60
N PRO A 49 2.85 -21.46 0.48
CA PRO A 49 3.38 -21.14 1.79
C PRO A 49 4.34 -22.25 2.25
N THR A 50 5.40 -21.86 2.94
CA THR A 50 6.24 -22.81 3.65
C THR A 50 5.51 -23.35 4.88
N LEU A 51 6.00 -24.46 5.45
CA LEU A 51 5.46 -24.99 6.71
C LEU A 51 5.47 -23.94 7.83
N GLU A 52 6.54 -23.16 7.93
CA GLU A 52 6.66 -22.07 8.91
C GLU A 52 5.56 -21.01 8.72
N ILE A 53 5.31 -20.58 7.47
CA ILE A 53 4.26 -19.62 7.14
C ILE A 53 2.88 -20.20 7.48
N LEU A 54 2.64 -21.49 7.23
CA LEU A 54 1.38 -22.15 7.57
C LEU A 54 1.13 -22.17 9.08
N ILE A 55 2.15 -22.51 9.88
CA ILE A 55 2.06 -22.50 11.35
C ILE A 55 1.77 -21.09 11.86
N HIS A 56 2.48 -20.08 11.34
CA HIS A 56 2.24 -18.68 11.69
C HIS A 56 0.81 -18.23 11.35
N PHE A 57 0.35 -18.59 10.15
CA PHE A 57 -1.00 -18.27 9.69
C PHE A 57 -2.08 -18.95 10.55
N GLU A 58 -1.86 -20.21 10.94
CA GLU A 58 -2.75 -20.94 11.84
C GLU A 58 -2.86 -20.26 13.22
N GLU A 59 -1.74 -19.89 13.83
CA GLU A 59 -1.73 -19.16 15.11
C GLU A 59 -2.40 -17.78 14.98
N THR A 60 -2.18 -17.10 13.86
CA THR A 60 -2.87 -15.83 13.53
C THR A 60 -4.39 -16.02 13.50
N LEU A 61 -4.89 -16.98 12.72
CA LEU A 61 -6.33 -17.25 12.64
C LEU A 61 -6.92 -17.64 14.00
N LYS A 62 -6.26 -18.55 14.74
CA LYS A 62 -6.70 -18.97 16.08
C LYS A 62 -6.84 -17.79 17.03
N SER A 63 -5.85 -16.90 17.07
CA SER A 63 -5.88 -15.73 17.94
C SER A 63 -6.99 -14.74 17.59
N GLN A 64 -7.25 -14.51 16.29
CA GLN A 64 -8.32 -13.63 15.83
C GLN A 64 -9.71 -14.21 16.10
N ILE A 65 -9.89 -15.52 15.89
CA ILE A 65 -11.12 -16.24 16.27
C ILE A 65 -11.35 -16.14 17.77
N MET A 66 -10.31 -16.38 18.58
CA MET A 66 -10.37 -16.29 20.03
C MET A 66 -10.75 -14.89 20.49
N ASP A 67 -10.17 -13.84 19.91
CA ASP A 67 -10.52 -12.46 20.22
C ASP A 67 -11.98 -12.13 19.88
N ALA A 68 -12.47 -12.57 18.71
CA ALA A 68 -13.86 -12.39 18.31
C ALA A 68 -14.84 -13.12 19.26
N VAL A 69 -14.56 -14.38 19.59
CA VAL A 69 -15.40 -15.18 20.50
C VAL A 69 -15.45 -14.55 21.88
N LEU A 70 -14.31 -14.15 22.43
CA LEU A 70 -14.23 -13.58 23.78
C LEU A 70 -14.79 -12.15 23.86
N THR A 71 -14.87 -11.45 22.74
CA THR A 71 -15.44 -10.11 22.67
C THR A 71 -16.97 -10.14 22.52
N TYR A 72 -17.50 -11.08 21.73
CA TYR A 72 -18.90 -11.02 21.29
C TYR A 72 -19.76 -12.24 21.65
N VAL A 73 -19.17 -13.40 21.93
CA VAL A 73 -19.91 -14.67 22.00
C VAL A 73 -19.91 -15.27 23.40
N ALA A 74 -18.75 -15.38 24.05
CA ALA A 74 -18.61 -16.15 25.29
C ALA A 74 -17.64 -15.52 26.29
N THR A 75 -17.85 -15.83 27.57
CA THR A 75 -16.93 -15.51 28.66
C THR A 75 -16.31 -16.80 29.20
N PRO A 76 -14.99 -16.86 29.42
CA PRO A 76 -14.33 -18.07 29.89
C PRO A 76 -14.71 -18.37 31.35
N THR A 77 -14.99 -19.63 31.64
CA THR A 77 -15.34 -20.09 33.00
C THR A 77 -14.12 -20.52 33.82
N ASP A 78 -13.02 -20.88 33.15
CA ASP A 78 -11.73 -21.21 33.75
C ASP A 78 -10.57 -20.60 32.94
N HIS A 79 -9.39 -20.61 33.55
CA HIS A 79 -8.16 -20.06 32.98
C HIS A 79 -7.03 -21.10 32.96
N LEU A 80 -7.38 -22.38 32.81
CA LEU A 80 -6.40 -23.47 32.80
C LEU A 80 -5.43 -23.36 31.62
N PHE A 81 -5.86 -22.72 30.53
CA PHE A 81 -5.04 -22.47 29.36
C PHE A 81 -5.06 -20.99 28.96
N PRO A 82 -3.94 -20.43 28.47
CA PRO A 82 -3.89 -19.06 28.00
C PRO A 82 -4.68 -18.91 26.71
N LEU A 83 -5.72 -18.07 26.74
CA LEU A 83 -6.52 -17.72 25.56
C LEU A 83 -5.87 -16.55 24.81
N ARG A 84 -4.99 -16.87 23.85
CA ARG A 84 -4.28 -15.87 23.05
C ARG A 84 -5.26 -15.10 22.17
N ARG A 85 -5.34 -13.78 22.35
CA ARG A 85 -6.15 -12.87 21.53
C ARG A 85 -5.35 -12.08 20.49
N THR A 86 -4.03 -12.02 20.67
CA THR A 86 -3.16 -11.23 19.81
C THR A 86 -2.43 -12.13 18.83
N PRO A 87 -2.50 -11.84 17.51
CA PRO A 87 -1.73 -12.54 16.51
C PRO A 87 -0.21 -12.48 16.77
N PRO A 88 0.54 -13.52 16.40
CA PRO A 88 2.00 -13.43 16.37
C PRO A 88 2.43 -12.33 15.39
N ALA A 89 3.47 -11.58 15.75
CA ALA A 89 4.01 -10.53 14.89
C ALA A 89 4.46 -11.10 13.53
N VAL A 90 4.21 -10.37 12.45
CA VAL A 90 4.72 -10.70 11.11
C VAL A 90 6.01 -9.90 10.91
N ASN A 91 7.16 -10.58 10.88
CA ASN A 91 8.48 -10.00 10.60
C ASN A 91 8.69 -8.60 11.20
N PRO A 92 8.65 -8.46 12.53
CA PRO A 92 8.72 -7.16 13.18
C PRO A 92 10.06 -6.49 12.83
N LEU A 93 9.98 -5.38 12.10
CA LEU A 93 11.13 -4.50 11.90
C LEU A 93 11.31 -3.67 13.17
N VAL A 94 12.56 -3.49 13.59
CA VAL A 94 12.87 -2.56 14.68
C VAL A 94 12.48 -1.16 14.20
N PRO A 95 11.60 -0.44 14.93
CA PRO A 95 11.21 0.89 14.53
C PRO A 95 12.41 1.83 14.65
N GLU A 96 12.82 2.41 13.54
CA GLU A 96 13.84 3.46 13.50
C GLU A 96 13.15 4.82 13.37
N LEU A 97 13.68 5.83 14.07
CA LEU A 97 13.17 7.20 13.91
C LEU A 97 13.45 7.67 12.47
N PRO A 98 12.42 8.10 11.73
CA PRO A 98 12.61 8.51 10.36
C PRO A 98 13.41 9.83 10.33
N ASN A 99 14.45 9.87 9.51
CA ASN A 99 15.18 11.10 9.26
C ASN A 99 14.44 11.93 8.20
N ILE A 100 13.64 12.87 8.67
CA ILE A 100 12.75 13.68 7.84
C ILE A 100 13.22 15.14 7.82
N ALA A 101 13.33 15.71 6.62
CA ALA A 101 13.50 17.14 6.43
C ALA A 101 12.22 17.74 5.85
N MET A 102 11.73 18.83 6.43
CA MET A 102 10.55 19.52 5.92
C MET A 102 10.91 20.37 4.71
N LEU A 103 10.08 20.31 3.67
CA LEU A 103 10.15 21.14 2.48
C LEU A 103 8.98 22.10 2.46
N ARG A 104 9.25 23.37 2.22
CA ARG A 104 8.16 24.30 1.92
C ARG A 104 7.70 24.04 0.50
N LEU A 105 6.45 23.65 0.34
CA LEU A 105 5.82 23.55 -0.98
C LEU A 105 5.17 24.91 -1.30
N MET A 106 3.96 24.91 -1.84
CA MET A 106 3.26 26.13 -2.25
C MET A 106 1.87 26.21 -1.65
N LEU A 107 1.36 27.43 -1.48
CA LEU A 107 0.06 27.71 -0.85
C LEU A 107 -1.11 27.13 -1.66
N ALA A 108 -0.97 27.02 -2.99
CA ALA A 108 -1.91 26.31 -3.85
C ALA A 108 -1.21 25.91 -5.16
N SER A 109 -0.92 24.62 -5.36
CA SER A 109 -0.65 24.09 -6.69
C SER A 109 -2.00 23.74 -7.33
N ASP A 110 -2.28 24.33 -8.47
CA ASP A 110 -3.31 23.80 -9.36
C ASP A 110 -2.82 22.46 -9.95
N ASN A 111 -3.74 21.59 -10.40
CA ASN A 111 -3.38 20.30 -10.98
C ASN A 111 -2.83 20.44 -12.42
N SER A 112 -2.26 21.60 -12.76
CA SER A 112 -1.74 21.89 -14.09
C SER A 112 -0.28 21.48 -14.20
N ALA A 113 0.19 21.34 -15.44
CA ALA A 113 1.61 21.16 -15.72
C ALA A 113 2.44 22.37 -15.22
N ALA A 114 1.85 23.58 -15.21
CA ALA A 114 2.50 24.76 -14.68
C ALA A 114 2.71 24.65 -13.16
N GLY A 115 1.67 24.24 -12.41
CA GLY A 115 1.76 24.03 -10.96
C GLY A 115 2.83 23.00 -10.57
N VAL A 116 2.98 21.91 -11.33
CA VAL A 116 4.07 20.94 -11.13
C VAL A 116 5.45 21.57 -11.39
N GLY A 117 5.58 22.39 -12.43
CA GLY A 117 6.81 23.12 -12.74
C GLY A 117 7.22 24.07 -11.62
N GLU A 118 6.26 24.74 -10.98
CA GLU A 118 6.52 25.60 -9.83
C GLU A 118 6.98 24.80 -8.61
N VAL A 119 6.37 23.63 -8.35
CA VAL A 119 6.83 22.71 -7.29
C VAL A 119 8.28 22.30 -7.51
N PHE A 120 8.66 21.91 -8.74
CA PHE A 120 10.05 21.57 -9.04
C PHE A 120 10.99 22.76 -8.84
N THR A 121 10.59 23.95 -9.30
CA THR A 121 11.36 25.18 -9.10
C THR A 121 11.59 25.46 -7.61
N GLY A 122 10.55 25.31 -6.78
CA GLY A 122 10.65 25.49 -5.34
C GLY A 122 11.59 24.48 -4.66
N ILE A 123 11.58 23.21 -5.10
CA ILE A 123 12.48 22.17 -4.58
C ILE A 123 13.94 22.45 -5.00
N ILE A 124 14.16 22.85 -6.25
CA ILE A 124 15.50 23.19 -6.78
C ILE A 124 16.10 24.34 -5.97
N GLN A 125 15.33 25.41 -5.73
CA GLN A 125 15.77 26.56 -4.93
C GLN A 125 16.12 26.19 -3.48
N GLN A 126 15.37 25.26 -2.86
CA GLN A 126 15.59 24.84 -1.48
C GLN A 126 16.73 23.81 -1.34
N SER A 127 16.95 22.99 -2.35
CA SER A 127 17.99 21.95 -2.34
C SER A 127 19.37 22.46 -2.75
N GLY A 128 19.45 23.59 -3.45
CA GLY A 128 20.70 24.13 -3.99
C GLY A 128 21.24 23.36 -5.20
N LEU A 129 20.49 22.39 -5.72
CA LEU A 129 20.85 21.64 -6.92
C LEU A 129 20.70 22.53 -8.17
N THR A 130 21.53 22.31 -9.17
CA THR A 130 21.26 22.86 -10.50
C THR A 130 20.07 22.14 -11.15
N ASN A 131 19.40 22.79 -12.11
CA ASN A 131 18.32 22.17 -12.89
C ASN A 131 18.77 20.82 -13.49
N LYS A 132 20.00 20.76 -14.00
CA LYS A 132 20.55 19.54 -14.62
C LYS A 132 20.70 18.43 -13.58
N GLU A 133 21.26 18.73 -12.41
CA GLU A 133 21.43 17.73 -11.35
C GLU A 133 20.09 17.23 -10.82
N PHE A 134 19.15 18.14 -10.57
CA PHE A 134 17.81 17.78 -10.11
C PHE A 134 17.09 16.87 -11.11
N HIS A 135 16.99 17.28 -12.38
CA HIS A 135 16.28 16.49 -13.39
C HIS A 135 16.98 15.17 -13.72
N SER A 136 18.32 15.10 -13.58
CA SER A 136 19.05 13.83 -13.76
C SER A 136 18.76 12.80 -12.66
N ARG A 137 18.32 13.25 -11.47
CA ARG A 137 18.07 12.41 -10.29
C ARG A 137 16.59 12.24 -9.96
N LEU A 138 15.70 13.02 -10.59
CA LEU A 138 14.27 13.00 -10.31
C LEU A 138 13.68 11.63 -10.65
N GLN A 139 13.11 10.99 -9.64
CA GLN A 139 12.37 9.73 -9.75
C GLN A 139 10.94 9.94 -9.28
N ILE A 140 9.99 9.36 -10.00
CA ILE A 140 8.58 9.39 -9.63
C ILE A 140 8.22 7.97 -9.19
N VAL A 141 8.08 7.79 -7.89
CA VAL A 141 7.83 6.48 -7.26
C VAL A 141 6.51 6.56 -6.50
N LYS A 142 5.72 5.48 -6.52
CA LYS A 142 4.42 5.37 -5.83
C LYS A 142 3.36 6.35 -6.35
N GLY A 143 3.33 6.62 -7.66
CA GLY A 143 2.25 7.40 -8.28
C GLY A 143 0.91 6.66 -8.22
N ASP A 144 -0.20 7.40 -8.30
CA ASP A 144 -1.48 6.76 -8.59
C ASP A 144 -1.48 6.13 -9.99
N LEU A 145 -2.41 5.21 -10.25
CA LEU A 145 -2.48 4.47 -11.52
C LEU A 145 -2.59 5.40 -12.74
N GLY A 146 -3.36 6.49 -12.63
CA GLY A 146 -3.52 7.45 -13.73
C GLY A 146 -2.19 8.15 -14.05
N SER A 147 -1.46 8.58 -13.02
CA SER A 147 -0.12 9.15 -13.18
C SER A 147 0.86 8.15 -13.81
N CYS A 148 0.87 6.89 -13.35
CA CYS A 148 1.74 5.85 -13.92
C CYS A 148 1.43 5.62 -15.41
N ASN A 149 0.16 5.53 -15.78
CA ASN A 149 -0.27 5.35 -17.17
C ASN A 149 0.09 6.55 -18.06
N LEU A 150 0.01 7.77 -17.53
CA LEU A 150 0.42 8.97 -18.26
C LEU A 150 1.91 8.92 -18.60
N PHE A 151 2.76 8.58 -17.62
CA PHE A 151 4.20 8.44 -17.85
C PHE A 151 4.53 7.35 -18.86
N GLU A 152 3.87 6.19 -18.77
CA GLU A 152 4.06 5.11 -19.74
C GLU A 152 3.64 5.54 -21.15
N SER A 153 2.52 6.24 -21.28
CA SER A 153 2.03 6.75 -22.56
C SER A 153 3.00 7.78 -23.16
N LEU A 154 3.53 8.67 -22.34
CA LEU A 154 4.54 9.65 -22.76
C LEU A 154 5.86 8.97 -23.17
N ARG A 155 6.31 7.93 -22.45
CA ARG A 155 7.49 7.15 -22.83
C ARG A 155 7.29 6.50 -24.21
N ASN A 156 6.13 5.88 -24.42
CA ASN A 156 5.80 5.23 -25.70
C ASN A 156 5.77 6.23 -26.86
N GLN A 157 5.20 7.42 -26.67
CA GLN A 157 5.20 8.48 -27.69
C GLN A 157 6.60 8.98 -28.05
N ARG A 158 7.55 8.88 -27.12
CA ARG A 158 8.94 9.30 -27.32
C ARG A 158 9.83 8.19 -27.82
N THR A 159 9.33 6.96 -27.97
CA THR A 159 10.12 5.80 -28.42
C THR A 159 10.06 5.68 -29.95
N PRO A 160 11.21 5.63 -30.67
CA PRO A 160 12.57 5.67 -30.15
C PRO A 160 13.02 7.10 -29.84
N ALA A 161 13.61 7.30 -28.66
CA ALA A 161 14.08 8.61 -28.24
C ALA A 161 15.47 8.88 -28.85
N ARG A 162 15.69 10.11 -29.36
CA ARG A 162 17.00 10.49 -29.93
C ARG A 162 18.11 10.60 -28.88
N HIS A 163 17.76 10.91 -27.63
CA HIS A 163 18.72 11.11 -26.55
C HIS A 163 18.22 10.49 -25.25
N ALA A 164 19.15 9.98 -24.42
CA ALA A 164 18.83 9.37 -23.13
C ALA A 164 17.98 10.28 -22.22
N HIS A 165 18.29 11.59 -22.17
CA HIS A 165 17.54 12.56 -21.36
C HIS A 165 16.09 12.81 -21.83
N THR A 166 15.73 12.39 -23.04
CA THR A 166 14.37 12.50 -23.58
C THR A 166 13.56 11.22 -23.45
N SER A 167 14.23 10.08 -23.26
CA SER A 167 13.62 8.73 -23.26
C SER A 167 12.66 8.48 -22.09
N MET A 168 12.95 9.04 -20.91
CA MET A 168 12.30 8.66 -19.64
C MET A 168 12.56 7.20 -19.21
N ASP A 169 13.58 6.54 -19.76
CA ASP A 169 13.93 5.15 -19.41
C ASP A 169 14.47 5.02 -17.99
N ASN A 170 14.96 6.13 -17.42
CA ASN A 170 15.43 6.17 -16.05
C ASN A 170 14.31 6.27 -15.01
N ILE A 171 13.05 6.48 -15.42
CA ILE A 171 11.91 6.63 -14.51
C ILE A 171 11.22 5.27 -14.34
N LEU A 172 11.08 4.79 -13.11
CA LEU A 172 10.34 3.55 -12.81
C LEU A 172 8.97 3.86 -12.20
N PRO A 173 7.87 3.83 -12.99
CA PRO A 173 6.54 4.09 -12.46
C PRO A 173 6.06 2.88 -11.65
N ILE A 174 6.22 2.94 -10.33
CA ILE A 174 5.66 1.95 -9.40
C ILE A 174 4.32 2.48 -8.89
N PRO A 175 3.20 1.75 -9.05
CA PRO A 175 1.94 2.11 -8.44
C PRO A 175 2.07 2.24 -6.91
N GLY A 176 1.49 3.29 -6.35
CA GLY A 176 1.51 3.50 -4.91
C GLY A 176 0.79 2.37 -4.17
N ALA A 177 1.52 1.67 -3.30
CA ALA A 177 0.99 0.56 -2.51
C ALA A 177 -0.30 0.93 -1.76
N ALA A 178 -0.40 2.16 -1.22
CA ALA A 178 -1.59 2.63 -0.54
C ALA A 178 -2.85 2.59 -1.44
N HIS A 179 -2.76 3.05 -2.69
CA HIS A 179 -3.89 3.03 -3.62
C HIS A 179 -4.26 1.61 -4.04
N THR A 180 -3.27 0.76 -4.32
CA THR A 180 -3.50 -0.65 -4.64
C THR A 180 -4.19 -1.37 -3.49
N LEU A 181 -3.68 -1.20 -2.26
CA LEU A 181 -4.25 -1.76 -1.04
C LEU A 181 -5.67 -1.25 -0.79
N TRP A 182 -5.93 0.04 -1.01
CA TRP A 182 -7.27 0.60 -0.87
C TRP A 182 -8.26 0.01 -1.87
N ASN A 183 -7.87 -0.14 -3.15
CA ASN A 183 -8.73 -0.75 -4.17
C ASN A 183 -9.02 -2.22 -3.84
N LEU A 184 -8.01 -2.97 -3.39
CA LEU A 184 -8.16 -4.36 -2.97
C LEU A 184 -9.08 -4.47 -1.75
N ALA A 185 -8.83 -3.66 -0.72
CA ALA A 185 -9.66 -3.57 0.47
C ALA A 185 -11.12 -3.24 0.10
N GLN A 186 -11.34 -2.26 -0.77
CA GLN A 186 -12.69 -1.94 -1.23
C GLN A 186 -13.36 -3.12 -1.93
N ALA A 187 -12.64 -3.84 -2.80
CA ALA A 187 -13.17 -4.99 -3.51
C ALA A 187 -13.56 -6.13 -2.54
N ILE A 188 -12.68 -6.47 -1.59
CA ILE A 188 -12.95 -7.44 -0.51
C ILE A 188 -14.18 -6.97 0.27
N TYR A 189 -14.19 -5.73 0.74
CA TYR A 189 -15.28 -5.21 1.54
C TYR A 189 -16.63 -5.35 0.82
N LEU A 190 -16.69 -4.93 -0.45
CA LEU A 190 -17.92 -4.99 -1.24
C LEU A 190 -18.36 -6.43 -1.52
N ALA A 191 -17.43 -7.36 -1.73
CA ALA A 191 -17.71 -8.77 -1.97
C ALA A 191 -18.32 -9.45 -0.73
N TYR A 192 -17.77 -9.18 0.45
CA TYR A 192 -18.22 -9.80 1.72
C TYR A 192 -19.35 -9.03 2.42
N TRP A 193 -19.67 -7.81 1.96
CA TRP A 193 -20.73 -7.01 2.55
C TRP A 193 -22.10 -7.71 2.49
N GLY A 194 -22.45 -8.31 1.35
CA GLY A 194 -23.76 -8.94 1.08
C GLY A 194 -24.82 -8.02 0.47
N ASP A 195 -25.97 -8.59 0.11
CA ASP A 195 -27.13 -7.84 -0.39
C ASP A 195 -28.29 -7.78 0.62
N LYS A 196 -28.53 -6.56 1.13
CA LYS A 196 -29.62 -6.26 2.07
C LYS A 196 -31.02 -6.53 1.53
N LYS A 197 -31.20 -6.57 0.20
CA LYS A 197 -32.50 -6.84 -0.44
C LYS A 197 -32.84 -8.32 -0.49
N HIS A 198 -31.86 -9.21 -0.28
CA HIS A 198 -32.06 -10.65 -0.30
C HIS A 198 -32.15 -11.19 1.13
N SER A 199 -33.31 -11.71 1.52
CA SER A 199 -33.55 -12.21 2.90
C SER A 199 -32.70 -13.42 3.30
N ARG A 200 -32.19 -14.16 2.32
CA ARG A 200 -31.28 -15.32 2.50
C ARG A 200 -29.80 -14.97 2.44
N ASP A 201 -29.46 -13.72 2.12
CA ASP A 201 -28.07 -13.27 2.11
C ASP A 201 -27.48 -13.36 3.52
N THR A 202 -26.26 -13.86 3.65
CA THR A 202 -25.53 -14.02 4.92
C THR A 202 -24.29 -13.13 5.00
N GLY A 203 -24.26 -12.04 4.22
CA GLY A 203 -23.13 -11.13 4.21
C GLY A 203 -22.91 -10.43 5.55
N ALA A 204 -21.74 -9.82 5.67
CA ALA A 204 -21.26 -9.19 6.90
C ALA A 204 -22.25 -8.16 7.49
N TRP A 205 -23.10 -7.53 6.65
CA TRP A 205 -24.11 -6.59 7.12
C TRP A 205 -25.05 -7.18 8.19
N ARG A 206 -25.36 -8.48 8.13
CA ARG A 206 -26.25 -9.15 9.11
C ARG A 206 -25.58 -9.34 10.45
N SER A 207 -24.37 -9.89 10.45
CA SER A 207 -23.60 -10.08 11.68
C SER A 207 -23.32 -8.74 12.35
N LEU A 208 -22.91 -7.73 11.58
CA LEU A 208 -22.70 -6.38 12.11
C LEU A 208 -23.97 -5.78 12.71
N HIS A 209 -25.12 -5.95 12.03
CA HIS A 209 -26.40 -5.48 12.54
C HIS A 209 -26.82 -6.23 13.83
N ALA A 210 -26.62 -7.55 13.89
CA ALA A 210 -26.91 -8.36 15.08
C ALA A 210 -26.10 -7.93 16.31
N LEU A 211 -24.86 -7.45 16.08
CA LEU A 211 -23.99 -6.90 17.12
C LEU A 211 -24.33 -5.43 17.49
N GLY A 212 -25.40 -4.86 16.94
CA GLY A 212 -25.78 -3.46 17.18
C GLY A 212 -24.85 -2.44 16.54
N ILE A 213 -23.98 -2.86 15.63
CA ILE A 213 -22.99 -1.99 15.00
C ILE A 213 -23.63 -1.32 13.77
N VAL A 214 -23.89 -0.01 13.86
CA VAL A 214 -24.40 0.77 12.72
C VAL A 214 -23.31 0.89 11.66
N VAL A 215 -23.57 0.33 10.47
CA VAL A 215 -22.63 0.36 9.35
C VAL A 215 -23.37 0.73 8.07
N ASN A 216 -22.98 1.86 7.50
CA ASN A 216 -23.40 2.25 6.16
C ASN A 216 -22.49 1.60 5.14
N LYS A 217 -23.04 1.19 3.99
CA LYS A 217 -22.20 0.75 2.87
C LYS A 217 -21.32 1.95 2.48
N PRO A 218 -19.98 1.83 2.48
CA PRO A 218 -19.10 2.95 2.25
C PRO A 218 -19.37 3.56 0.86
N VAL A 219 -19.34 4.88 0.82
CA VAL A 219 -19.41 5.66 -0.41
C VAL A 219 -17.99 5.82 -0.97
N THR A 220 -17.86 5.92 -2.29
CA THR A 220 -16.62 5.90 -3.10
C THR A 220 -15.55 6.95 -2.77
N LYS A 221 -15.67 7.73 -1.70
CA LYS A 221 -14.66 8.70 -1.29
C LYS A 221 -13.42 7.96 -0.76
N LYS A 222 -12.25 8.26 -1.34
CA LYS A 222 -10.96 7.69 -0.95
C LYS A 222 -10.55 8.18 0.43
N ASP A 223 -11.02 7.49 1.46
CA ASP A 223 -10.56 7.62 2.84
C ASP A 223 -9.87 6.31 3.24
N PHE A 224 -8.56 6.38 3.49
CA PHE A 224 -7.74 5.21 3.80
C PHE A 224 -7.94 4.73 5.23
N ASN A 225 -8.07 5.64 6.19
CA ASN A 225 -8.29 5.28 7.59
C ASN A 225 -9.66 4.64 7.78
N LEU A 226 -10.67 5.20 7.11
CA LEU A 226 -12.00 4.62 7.11
C LEU A 226 -12.02 3.23 6.46
N MET A 227 -11.28 3.05 5.35
CA MET A 227 -11.18 1.74 4.69
C MET A 227 -10.50 0.68 5.57
N LEU A 228 -9.46 1.04 6.33
CA LEU A 228 -8.82 0.14 7.30
C LEU A 228 -9.82 -0.35 8.35
N SER A 229 -10.53 0.60 8.99
CA SER A 229 -11.58 0.26 9.97
C SER A 229 -12.68 -0.62 9.36
N HIS A 230 -13.04 -0.36 8.11
CA HIS A 230 -14.04 -1.15 7.39
C HIS A 230 -13.61 -2.59 7.15
N ILE A 231 -12.36 -2.82 6.75
CA ILE A 231 -11.83 -4.18 6.56
C ILE A 231 -11.77 -4.95 7.87
N GLU A 232 -11.28 -4.33 8.95
CA GLU A 232 -11.24 -4.96 10.28
C GLU A 232 -12.64 -5.38 10.74
N ARG A 233 -13.64 -4.51 10.52
CA ARG A 233 -15.02 -4.80 10.90
C ARG A 233 -15.64 -5.92 10.09
N ILE A 234 -15.44 -5.96 8.77
CA ILE A 234 -15.93 -7.08 7.95
C ILE A 234 -15.22 -8.37 8.34
N HIS A 235 -13.91 -8.33 8.56
CA HIS A 235 -13.16 -9.50 9.01
C HIS A 235 -13.74 -10.05 10.33
N ASN A 236 -13.92 -9.21 11.34
CA ASN A 236 -14.52 -9.62 12.61
C ASN A 236 -15.94 -10.16 12.44
N ALA A 237 -16.77 -9.52 11.61
CA ALA A 237 -18.12 -9.99 11.32
C ALA A 237 -18.14 -11.36 10.65
N THR A 238 -17.19 -11.62 9.74
CA THR A 238 -16.99 -12.92 9.09
C THR A 238 -16.54 -13.98 10.10
N LEU A 239 -15.59 -13.66 10.98
CA LEU A 239 -15.17 -14.58 12.04
C LEU A 239 -16.33 -14.96 12.96
N ILE A 240 -17.15 -13.99 13.36
CA ILE A 240 -18.34 -14.22 14.21
C ILE A 240 -19.36 -15.10 13.49
N TYR A 241 -19.58 -14.86 12.19
CA TYR A 241 -20.45 -15.71 11.38
C TYR A 241 -19.93 -17.16 11.29
N CYS A 242 -18.61 -17.37 11.25
CA CYS A 242 -18.04 -18.71 11.17
C CYS A 242 -18.11 -19.51 12.48
N VAL A 243 -18.24 -18.84 13.62
CA VAL A 243 -18.29 -19.50 14.95
C VAL A 243 -19.70 -19.67 15.50
N LEU A 244 -20.72 -19.05 14.88
CA LEU A 244 -22.14 -19.15 15.25
C LEU A 244 -22.89 -20.07 14.28
#